data_AF-A0A527GJT3-F1
#
_entry.id   AF-A0A527GJT3-F1
#
_cell.length_a   1.000
_cell.length_b   1.000
_cell.length_c   1.000
_cell.angle_alpha   90.00
_cell.angle_beta   90.00
_cell.angle_gamma   90.00
#
_symmetry.space_group_name_H-M   'P 1'
#
loop_
_entity.id
_entity.type
_entity.pdbx_description
1 polymer ?
#
loop_
_entity_poly.entity_id
_entity_poly.type
_entity_poly.pdbx_seq_one_letter_code
_entity_poly.pdbx_strand_id
1 'polypeptide(L)'
;MTNGPLPENVLVSLPKIDAKAAPTLKNAEAEVFYTEAIRELTATDIPFLVAGTYAVSAYTGVTRQTKDLDIFCKAGDYARIL
;
A
#
# COMPACT_ATOMS: atom_id res chain seq x y z
N MET A 1 -1.88 22.32 -15.93
CA MET A 1 -3.03 21.59 -15.37
C MET A 1 -2.63 21.12 -13.99
N THR A 2 -2.95 21.92 -12.98
CA THR A 2 -2.42 21.81 -11.61
C THR A 2 -3.16 20.71 -10.85
N ASN A 3 -2.47 19.61 -10.54
CA ASN A 3 -3.01 18.59 -9.62
C ASN A 3 -2.90 19.15 -8.20
N GLY A 4 -3.99 19.74 -7.70
CA GLY A 4 -4.11 20.11 -6.30
C GLY A 4 -4.00 18.87 -5.38
N PRO A 5 -3.66 19.09 -4.10
CA PRO A 5 -3.68 18.01 -3.11
C PRO A 5 -5.07 17.36 -3.10
N LEU A 6 -5.12 16.04 -2.84
CA LEU A 6 -6.41 15.38 -2.67
C LEU A 6 -7.15 16.08 -1.51
N PRO A 7 -8.46 16.33 -1.64
CA PRO A 7 -9.20 16.95 -0.56
C PRO A 7 -9.09 16.07 0.69
N GLU A 8 -8.74 16.70 1.81
CA GLU A 8 -8.47 16.10 3.13
C GLU A 8 -9.57 15.11 3.60
N ASN A 9 -10.78 15.29 3.08
CA ASN A 9 -11.97 14.45 3.30
C ASN A 9 -11.86 13.02 2.70
N VAL A 10 -11.10 12.80 1.61
CA VAL A 10 -11.15 11.51 0.89
C VAL A 10 -10.69 10.33 1.76
N LEU A 11 -9.61 10.50 2.52
CA LEU A 11 -9.07 9.45 3.40
C LEU A 11 -10.03 9.06 4.53
N VAL A 12 -10.88 9.99 4.98
CA VAL A 12 -11.88 9.78 6.04
C VAL A 12 -13.05 8.91 5.56
N SER A 13 -13.25 8.79 4.25
CA SER A 13 -14.38 8.07 3.64
C SER A 13 -14.04 6.71 3.03
N LEU A 14 -12.77 6.29 3.05
CA LEU A 14 -12.39 5.02 2.43
C LEU A 14 -13.02 3.85 3.19
N PRO A 15 -13.65 2.90 2.49
CA PRO A 15 -14.20 1.72 3.13
C PRO A 15 -13.07 0.96 3.82
N LYS A 16 -13.27 0.63 5.10
CA LYS A 16 -12.38 -0.31 5.78
C LYS A 16 -12.44 -1.64 5.02
N ILE A 17 -11.30 -2.10 4.53
CA ILE A 17 -11.19 -3.38 3.86
C ILE A 17 -11.03 -4.45 4.95
N ASP A 18 -11.94 -5.42 4.96
CA ASP A 18 -11.71 -6.69 5.63
C ASP A 18 -11.00 -7.62 4.64
N ALA A 19 -9.69 -7.83 4.85
CA ALA A 19 -8.87 -8.55 3.90
C ALA A 19 -9.29 -10.03 3.87
N LYS A 20 -9.74 -10.52 2.71
CA LYS A 20 -10.19 -11.90 2.55
C LYS A 20 -9.09 -12.94 2.69
N ALA A 21 -7.84 -12.56 2.42
CA ALA A 21 -6.67 -13.38 2.60
C ALA A 21 -5.40 -12.52 2.70
N ALA A 22 -4.32 -13.13 3.17
CA ALA A 22 -2.96 -12.57 3.13
C ALA A 22 -2.08 -13.37 2.14
N PRO A 23 -1.07 -12.73 1.52
CA PRO A 23 -0.04 -13.46 0.80
C PRO A 23 0.84 -14.26 1.76
N THR A 24 1.61 -15.20 1.22
CA THR A 24 2.69 -15.85 1.97
C THR A 24 4.03 -15.21 1.64
N LEU A 25 4.92 -15.11 2.62
CA LEU A 25 6.28 -14.61 2.43
C LEU A 25 7.27 -15.76 2.48
N LYS A 26 8.32 -15.68 1.66
CA LYS A 26 9.41 -16.68 1.71
C LYS A 26 10.24 -16.55 2.98
N ASN A 27 10.40 -15.32 3.44
CA ASN A 27 11.30 -14.95 4.51
C ASN A 27 10.51 -14.19 5.60
N ALA A 28 10.69 -14.59 6.87
CA ALA A 28 10.10 -13.93 8.02
C ALA A 28 10.58 -12.48 8.20
N GLU A 29 11.83 -12.17 7.85
CA GLU A 29 12.36 -10.80 7.94
C GLU A 29 11.67 -9.84 6.96
N ALA A 30 11.08 -10.37 5.88
CA ALA A 30 10.36 -9.54 4.90
C ALA A 30 9.10 -8.92 5.50
N GLU A 31 8.42 -9.61 6.42
CA GLU A 31 7.22 -9.08 7.08
C GLU A 31 7.53 -7.84 7.91
N VAL A 32 8.63 -7.90 8.68
CA VAL A 32 9.11 -6.78 9.49
C VAL A 32 9.50 -5.62 8.57
N PHE A 33 10.29 -5.89 7.51
CA PHE A 33 10.71 -4.87 6.56
C PHE A 33 9.54 -4.17 5.87
N TYR A 34 8.54 -4.92 5.38
CA TYR A 34 7.37 -4.32 4.73
C TYR A 34 6.49 -3.53 5.70
N THR A 35 6.37 -4.01 6.94
CA THR A 35 5.62 -3.29 7.98
C THR A 35 6.27 -1.93 8.26
N GLU A 36 7.60 -1.90 8.44
CA GLU A 36 8.31 -0.64 8.68
C GLU A 36 8.25 0.28 7.45
N ALA A 37 8.41 -0.24 6.24
CA ALA A 37 8.26 0.55 5.01
C ALA A 37 6.86 1.20 4.92
N ILE A 38 5.79 0.47 5.21
CA ILE A 38 4.43 1.03 5.21
C ILE A 38 4.24 2.08 6.32
N ARG A 39 4.85 1.88 7.49
CA ARG A 39 4.82 2.88 8.58
C ARG A 39 5.51 4.17 8.17
N GLU A 40 6.70 4.08 7.58
CA GLU A 40 7.44 5.24 7.08
C GLU A 40 6.66 5.97 5.98
N LEU A 41 6.09 5.24 5.01
CA LEU A 41 5.25 5.82 3.97
C LEU A 41 4.03 6.55 4.56
N THR A 42 3.38 5.94 5.55
CA THR A 42 2.23 6.56 6.23
C THR A 42 2.63 7.85 6.94
N ALA A 43 3.84 7.92 7.50
CA ALA A 43 4.35 9.11 8.17
C ALA A 43 4.67 10.29 7.22
N THR A 44 4.70 10.06 5.89
CA THR A 44 4.94 11.13 4.91
C THR A 44 3.69 11.98 4.61
N ASP A 45 2.50 11.53 5.04
CA ASP A 45 1.19 12.08 4.66
C ASP A 45 0.95 12.13 3.13
N ILE A 46 1.76 11.43 2.34
CA ILE A 46 1.58 11.33 0.90
C ILE A 46 0.57 10.21 0.60
N PRO A 47 -0.51 10.48 -0.15
CA PRO A 47 -1.46 9.44 -0.51
C PRO A 47 -0.83 8.36 -1.41
N PHE A 48 -0.91 7.10 -0.97
CA PHE A 48 -0.45 5.93 -1.71
C PHE A 48 -1.46 4.77 -1.63
N LEU A 49 -1.28 3.76 -2.46
CA LEU A 49 -2.03 2.51 -2.44
C LEU A 49 -1.07 1.32 -2.40
N VAL A 50 -1.40 0.33 -1.57
CA VAL A 50 -0.75 -0.99 -1.64
C VAL A 50 -1.38 -1.76 -2.79
N ALA A 51 -0.54 -2.24 -3.71
CA ALA A 51 -0.94 -2.93 -4.93
C ALA A 51 -0.45 -4.39 -4.93
N GLY A 52 -0.39 -4.98 -6.13
CA GLY A 52 0.20 -6.31 -6.34
C GLY A 52 -0.48 -7.43 -5.56
N THR A 53 0.32 -8.40 -5.13
CA THR A 53 -0.18 -9.62 -4.47
C THR A 53 -0.91 -9.31 -3.17
N TYR A 54 -0.51 -8.27 -2.43
CA TYR A 54 -1.21 -7.84 -1.21
C TYR A 54 -2.65 -7.39 -1.52
N ALA A 55 -2.84 -6.52 -2.52
CA ALA A 55 -4.16 -6.09 -2.94
C ALA A 55 -4.99 -7.27 -3.47
N VAL A 56 -4.42 -8.11 -4.35
CA VAL A 56 -5.12 -9.29 -4.89
C VAL A 56 -5.58 -10.21 -3.78
N SER A 57 -4.73 -10.51 -2.79
CA SER A 57 -5.08 -11.37 -1.65
C SER A 57 -6.22 -10.76 -0.84
N ALA A 58 -6.11 -9.47 -0.50
CA ALA A 58 -7.10 -8.76 0.30
C ALA A 58 -8.50 -8.70 -0.37
N TYR A 59 -8.56 -8.43 -1.67
CA TYR A 59 -9.84 -8.24 -2.37
C TYR A 59 -10.47 -9.54 -2.88
N THR A 60 -9.66 -10.54 -3.25
CA THR A 60 -10.14 -11.76 -3.93
C THR A 60 -10.11 -13.01 -3.05
N GLY A 61 -9.30 -13.02 -1.97
CA GLY A 61 -9.07 -14.20 -1.14
C GLY A 61 -8.03 -15.17 -1.71
N VAL A 62 -7.37 -14.84 -2.83
CA VAL A 62 -6.33 -15.68 -3.43
C VAL A 62 -4.99 -15.44 -2.73
N THR A 63 -4.53 -16.44 -1.96
CA THR A 63 -3.18 -16.43 -1.36
C THR A 63 -2.14 -16.92 -2.36
N ARG A 64 -1.08 -16.13 -2.54
CA ARG A 64 0.13 -16.49 -3.29
C ARG A 64 1.37 -16.03 -2.56
N GLN A 65 2.49 -16.68 -2.85
CA GLN A 65 3.77 -16.22 -2.36
C GLN A 65 4.15 -14.90 -3.05
N THR A 66 4.59 -13.90 -2.29
CA THR A 66 5.16 -12.66 -2.82
C THR A 66 6.55 -12.41 -2.25
N LYS A 67 7.37 -11.72 -3.04
CA LYS A 67 8.72 -11.25 -2.66
C LYS A 67 8.85 -9.72 -2.78
N ASP A 68 7.81 -9.08 -3.30
CA ASP A 68 7.78 -7.66 -3.64
C ASP A 68 6.65 -6.98 -2.84
N LEU A 69 6.85 -5.70 -2.51
CA LEU A 69 5.86 -4.78 -1.97
C LEU A 69 5.60 -3.71 -3.02
N ASP A 70 4.43 -3.77 -3.67
CA ASP A 70 4.06 -2.82 -4.72
C ASP A 70 3.31 -1.62 -4.13
N ILE A 71 3.83 -0.41 -4.37
CA ILE A 71 3.22 0.86 -3.92
C ILE A 71 2.89 1.71 -5.14
N PHE A 72 1.63 2.13 -5.25
CA PHE A 72 1.18 3.06 -6.26
C PHE A 72 0.99 4.44 -5.64
N CYS A 73 1.47 5.47 -6.31
CA CYS A 73 1.30 6.87 -5.92
C CYS A 73 1.01 7.73 -7.15
N LYS A 74 0.74 9.02 -6.96
CA LYS A 74 0.63 9.94 -8.09
C LYS A 74 2.00 10.19 -8.71
N ALA A 75 2.04 10.45 -10.01
CA ALA A 75 3.27 10.74 -10.74
C ALA A 75 4.04 11.99 -10.25
N GLY A 76 3.40 12.89 -9.48
CA GLY A 76 4.10 14.02 -8.86
C GLY A 76 4.79 13.68 -7.53
N ASP A 77 4.46 12.53 -6.94
CA ASP A 77 4.84 12.17 -5.57
C ASP A 77 5.92 11.09 -5.50
N TYR A 78 6.22 10.39 -6.62
CA TYR A 78 7.16 9.26 -6.61
C TYR A 78 8.56 9.63 -6.08
N ALA A 79 9.06 10.83 -6.41
CA ALA A 79 10.40 11.29 -5.99
C ALA A 79 10.48 11.63 -4.48
N ARG A 80 9.34 11.66 -3.79
CA ARG A 80 9.27 11.86 -2.33
C ARG A 80 9.08 10.54 -1.58
N ILE A 81 8.73 9.48 -2.29
CA ILE A 81 8.47 8.13 -1.78
C ILE A 81 9.66 7.19 -2.00
N LEU A 82 10.41 7.38 -3.10
CA LEU A 82 11.59 6.61 -3.52
C LEU A 82 12.86 7.45 -3.37
#